data_AF-A0A7V0Z300-F1
#
_entry.id   AF-A0A7V0Z300-F1
#
_cell.length_a   1.000
_cell.length_b   1.000
_cell.length_c   1.000
_cell.angle_alpha   90.00
_cell.angle_beta   90.00
_cell.angle_gamma   90.00
#
_symmetry.space_group_name_H-M   'P 1'
#
loop_
_entity.id
_entity.type
_entity.pdbx_description
1 polymer ?
#
loop_
_entity_poly.entity_id
_entity_poly.type
_entity_poly.pdbx_seq_one_letter_code
_entity_poly.pdbx_strand_id
1 'polypeptide(L)'
;NRVINAILILKEKLKHIWSYRSRTWANKAIDEWCALARALNHPEVVKFAKRLCRYRYGILNHCDYPIHTGALEGVNNKIKVIKRKAYGYHDLRYFSLKIIQAFTN
;
A
#
# COMPACT_ATOMS: atom_id res chain seq x y z
N ASN A 1 30.20 -7.54 1.36
CA ASN A 1 30.00 -6.08 1.14
C ASN A 1 29.17 -5.73 -0.10
N ARG A 2 29.37 -6.31 -1.29
CA ARG A 2 28.61 -5.93 -2.51
C ARG A 2 27.09 -6.18 -2.43
N VAL A 3 26.66 -7.31 -1.86
CA VAL A 3 25.23 -7.66 -1.73
C VAL A 3 24.48 -6.71 -0.78
N ILE A 4 25.09 -6.37 0.36
CA ILE A 4 24.51 -5.43 1.34
C ILE A 4 24.31 -4.04 0.70
N ASN A 5 25.32 -3.54 -0.01
CA ASN A 5 25.22 -2.26 -0.71
C ASN A 5 24.11 -2.27 -1.77
N ALA A 6 23.97 -3.36 -2.53
CA ALA A 6 22.91 -3.47 -3.53
C ALA A 6 21.50 -3.52 -2.90
N ILE A 7 21.35 -4.19 -1.75
CA ILE A 7 20.10 -4.20 -0.99
C ILE A 7 19.77 -2.79 -0.45
N LEU A 8 20.76 -2.04 0.03
CA LEU A 8 20.58 -0.65 0.46
C LEU A 8 20.12 0.24 -0.69
N ILE A 9 20.71 0.09 -1.88
CA ILE A 9 20.28 0.81 -3.09
C ILE A 9 18.83 0.46 -3.44
N LEU A 10 18.45 -0.82 -3.39
CA LEU A 10 17.07 -1.24 -3.63
C LEU A 10 16.09 -0.65 -2.62
N LYS A 11 16.48 -0.58 -1.34
CA LYS A 11 15.66 0.04 -0.29
C LYS A 11 15.41 1.51 -0.59
N GLU A 12 16.43 2.27 -0.98
CA GLU A 12 16.26 3.69 -1.31
C GLU A 12 15.42 3.90 -2.57
N LYS A 13 15.65 3.09 -3.63
CA LYS A 13 14.81 3.10 -4.84
C LYS A 13 13.34 2.79 -4.53
N LEU A 14 13.08 1.85 -3.61
CA LEU A 14 11.72 1.49 -3.20
C LEU A 14 10.98 2.67 -2.55
N LYS A 15 11.65 3.42 -1.66
CA LYS A 15 11.06 4.61 -1.04
C LYS A 15 10.68 5.65 -2.10
N HIS A 16 11.54 5.82 -3.10
CA HIS A 16 11.32 6.81 -4.16
C HIS A 16 10.06 6.52 -4.99
N ILE A 17 9.64 5.24 -5.12
CA ILE A 17 8.41 4.86 -5.84
C ILE A 17 7.18 5.62 -5.31
N TRP A 18 7.10 5.84 -3.99
CA TRP A 18 5.97 6.54 -3.35
C TRP A 18 5.97 8.05 -3.57
N SER A 19 7.04 8.63 -4.12
CA SER A 19 7.11 10.05 -4.43
C SER A 19 6.58 10.40 -5.83
N TYR A 20 6.40 9.41 -6.72
CA TYR A 20 5.90 9.65 -8.06
C TYR A 20 4.43 10.11 -8.04
N ARG A 21 4.15 11.16 -8.82
CA ARG A 21 2.79 11.63 -9.13
C ARG A 21 2.31 11.19 -10.50
N SER A 22 3.24 10.81 -11.38
CA SER A 22 2.91 10.27 -12.70
C SER A 22 2.87 8.75 -12.66
N ARG A 23 1.71 8.19 -13.02
CA ARG A 23 1.46 6.75 -13.08
C ARG A 23 2.44 6.02 -14.01
N THR A 24 2.81 6.62 -15.14
CA THR A 24 3.75 6.02 -16.10
C THR A 24 5.16 5.94 -15.52
N TRP A 25 5.64 7.00 -14.88
CA TRP A 25 6.94 7.02 -14.20
C TRP A 25 7.00 6.04 -13.02
N ALA A 26 5.94 5.98 -12.21
CA ALA A 26 5.85 5.01 -11.13
C ALA A 26 5.87 3.57 -11.66
N ASN A 27 5.16 3.29 -12.76
CA ASN A 27 5.14 1.97 -13.38
C ASN A 27 6.53 1.55 -13.86
N LYS A 28 7.24 2.46 -14.54
CA LYS A 28 8.61 2.24 -14.99
C LYS A 28 9.56 2.00 -13.80
N ALA A 29 9.45 2.77 -12.73
CA ALA A 29 10.25 2.58 -11.53
C ALA A 29 10.01 1.23 -10.85
N ILE A 30 8.76 0.74 -10.81
CA ILE A 30 8.42 -0.59 -10.32
C ILE A 30 9.05 -1.68 -11.19
N ASP A 31 8.99 -1.53 -12.52
CA ASP A 31 9.61 -2.47 -13.46
C ASP A 31 11.13 -2.56 -13.28
N GLU A 32 11.80 -1.42 -13.21
CA GLU A 32 13.24 -1.32 -12.95
C GLU A 32 13.60 -1.95 -11.59
N TRP A 33 12.83 -1.65 -10.54
CA TRP A 33 13.05 -2.22 -9.22
C TRP A 33 12.95 -3.75 -9.24
N CYS A 34 11.91 -4.29 -9.88
CA CYS A 34 11.72 -5.74 -10.01
C CYS A 34 12.80 -6.40 -10.86
N ALA A 35 13.30 -5.74 -11.90
CA ALA A 35 14.42 -6.24 -12.70
C ALA A 35 15.71 -6.35 -11.87
N LEU A 36 16.07 -5.28 -11.14
CA LEU A 36 17.23 -5.26 -10.25
C LEU A 36 17.11 -6.30 -9.12
N ALA A 37 15.93 -6.42 -8.52
CA ALA A 37 15.63 -7.39 -7.48
C ALA A 37 15.81 -8.84 -7.95
N ARG A 38 15.43 -9.16 -9.19
CA ARG A 38 15.66 -10.47 -9.81
C ARG A 38 17.12 -10.72 -10.14
N ALA A 39 17.84 -9.69 -10.62
CA ALA A 39 19.26 -9.79 -10.93
C ALA A 39 20.14 -10.08 -9.70
N LEU A 40 19.75 -9.60 -8.51
CA LEU A 40 20.46 -9.90 -7.26
C LEU A 40 20.32 -11.36 -6.80
N ASN A 41 19.36 -12.11 -7.35
CA ASN A 41 19.10 -13.51 -7.05
C ASN A 41 19.01 -13.86 -5.54
N HIS A 42 18.62 -12.89 -4.70
CA HIS A 42 18.42 -13.10 -3.27
C HIS A 42 16.97 -13.54 -3.00
N PRO A 43 16.71 -14.72 -2.39
CA PRO A 43 15.37 -15.28 -2.28
C PRO A 43 14.32 -14.33 -1.70
N GLU A 44 14.66 -13.62 -0.63
CA GLU A 44 13.74 -12.67 0.03
C GLU A 44 13.45 -11.42 -0.82
N VAL A 45 14.44 -10.96 -1.58
CA VAL A 45 14.28 -9.78 -2.46
C VAL A 45 13.42 -10.14 -3.67
N VAL A 46 13.61 -11.34 -4.23
CA VAL A 46 12.79 -11.88 -5.31
C VAL A 46 11.34 -12.11 -4.85
N LYS A 47 11.14 -12.66 -3.64
CA LYS A 47 9.80 -12.78 -3.03
C LYS A 47 9.13 -11.40 -2.87
N PHE A 48 9.87 -10.40 -2.44
CA PHE A 48 9.35 -9.03 -2.33
C PHE A 48 8.97 -8.46 -3.71
N ALA A 49 9.79 -8.67 -4.74
CA ALA A 49 9.47 -8.25 -6.11
C ALA A 49 8.14 -8.85 -6.61
N LYS A 50 7.89 -10.13 -6.34
CA LYS A 50 6.60 -10.78 -6.65
C LYS A 50 5.44 -10.09 -5.93
N ARG A 51 5.62 -9.73 -4.66
CA ARG A 51 4.62 -8.98 -3.88
C ARG A 51 4.39 -7.58 -4.45
N LEU A 52 5.46 -6.86 -4.78
CA LEU A 52 5.40 -5.53 -5.37
C LEU A 52 4.63 -5.54 -6.70
N CYS A 53 4.90 -6.51 -7.57
CA CYS A 53 4.14 -6.70 -8.80
C CYS A 53 2.67 -7.02 -8.54
N ARG A 54 2.35 -7.88 -7.56
CA ARG A 54 0.96 -8.23 -7.21
C ARG A 54 0.15 -7.00 -6.78
N TYR A 55 0.74 -6.11 -5.99
CA TYR A 55 0.07 -4.90 -5.50
C TYR A 55 0.29 -3.66 -6.38
N ARG A 56 0.89 -3.83 -7.57
CA ARG A 56 1.22 -2.73 -8.50
C ARG A 56 0.05 -1.80 -8.73
N TYR A 57 -1.15 -2.33 -8.96
CA TYR A 57 -2.35 -1.54 -9.20
C TYR A 57 -2.63 -0.53 -8.08
N GLY A 58 -2.56 -0.96 -6.82
CA GLY A 58 -2.79 -0.09 -5.66
C GLY A 58 -1.70 0.96 -5.48
N ILE A 59 -0.44 0.59 -5.76
CA ILE A 59 0.71 1.52 -5.72
C ILE A 59 0.55 2.60 -6.80
N LEU A 60 0.16 2.22 -8.01
CA LEU A 60 -0.08 3.16 -9.10
C LEU A 60 -1.26 4.09 -8.81
N ASN A 61 -2.32 3.59 -8.15
CA ASN A 61 -3.44 4.43 -7.74
C ASN A 61 -3.05 5.51 -6.73
N HIS A 62 -1.98 5.30 -5.95
CA HIS A 62 -1.46 6.34 -5.05
C HIS A 62 -0.93 7.58 -5.81
N CYS A 63 -0.51 7.41 -7.07
CA CYS A 63 -0.07 8.54 -7.91
C CYS A 63 -1.23 9.49 -8.22
N ASP A 64 -2.41 8.92 -8.50
CA ASP A 64 -3.62 9.65 -8.86
C ASP A 64 -4.35 10.17 -7.60
N TYR A 65 -4.35 9.36 -6.53
CA TYR A 65 -4.98 9.66 -5.26
C TYR A 65 -3.99 9.45 -4.12
N PRO A 66 -3.28 10.50 -3.65
CA PRO A 66 -2.34 10.40 -2.54
C PRO A 66 -3.11 10.25 -1.22
N ILE A 67 -3.76 9.11 -1.03
CA ILE A 67 -4.42 8.76 0.22
C ILE A 67 -3.33 8.36 1.20
N HIS A 68 -3.11 9.19 2.21
CA HIS A 68 -2.21 8.87 3.30
C HIS A 68 -2.76 7.68 4.11
N THR A 69 -1.89 6.73 4.45
CA THR A 69 -2.24 5.57 5.28
C THR A 69 -2.84 5.99 6.62
N GLY A 70 -2.40 7.10 7.22
CA GLY A 70 -2.96 7.62 8.47
C GLY A 70 -4.44 7.98 8.39
N ALA A 71 -4.90 8.56 7.27
CA ALA A 71 -6.32 8.86 7.08
C ALA A 71 -7.15 7.56 6.95
N LEU A 72 -6.64 6.60 6.18
CA LEU A 72 -7.28 5.28 6.03
C LEU A 72 -7.32 4.50 7.35
N GLU A 73 -6.25 4.54 8.13
CA GLU A 73 -6.16 3.96 9.47
C GLU A 73 -7.14 4.62 10.44
N GLY A 74 -7.26 5.95 10.39
CA GLY A 74 -8.24 6.71 11.17
C GLY A 74 -9.67 6.27 10.87
N VAL A 75 -10.03 6.17 9.58
CA VAL A 75 -11.33 5.66 9.13
C VAL A 75 -11.57 4.24 9.63
N ASN A 76 -10.59 3.34 9.45
CA ASN A 76 -10.68 1.96 9.90
C ASN A 76 -10.83 1.85 11.42
N ASN A 77 -10.13 2.69 12.19
CA ASN A 77 -10.25 2.73 13.65
C ASN A 77 -11.62 3.21 14.10
N LYS A 78 -12.18 4.25 13.45
CA LYS A 78 -13.54 4.73 13.74
C LYS A 78 -14.59 3.66 13.45
N ILE A 79 -14.48 2.95 12.32
CA ILE A 79 -15.34 1.78 12.00
C ILE A 79 -15.21 0.68 13.05
N LYS A 80 -13.98 0.34 13.48
CA LYS A 80 -13.74 -0.65 14.55
C LYS A 80 -14.36 -0.22 15.88
N VAL A 81 -14.37 1.07 16.21
CA VAL A 81 -15.04 1.60 17.41
C VAL A 81 -16.56 1.46 17.30
N ILE A 82 -17.16 1.82 16.15
CA ILE A 82 -18.60 1.66 15.90
C ILE A 82 -19.01 0.20 16.07
N LYS A 83 -18.26 -0.73 15.46
CA LYS A 83 -18.49 -2.17 15.61
C LYS A 83 -18.43 -2.62 17.08
N ARG A 84 -17.43 -2.16 17.84
CA ARG A 84 -17.26 -2.52 19.26
C ARG A 84 -18.39 -1.97 20.15
N LYS A 85 -18.81 -0.73 19.94
CA LYS A 85 -19.90 -0.10 20.73
C LYS A 85 -21.25 -0.81 20.54
N ALA A 86 -21.47 -1.40 19.38
CA ALA A 86 -22.71 -2.11 19.08
C ALA A 86 -22.73 -3.56 19.56
N TYR A 87 -21.62 -4.09 20.12
CA TYR A 87 -21.46 -5.50 20.50
C TYR A 87 -21.78 -6.51 19.37
N GLY A 88 -21.70 -6.06 18.12
CA GLY A 88 -22.05 -6.85 16.93
C GLY A 88 -23.39 -6.43 16.31
N TYR A 89 -23.32 -5.88 15.10
CA TYR A 89 -24.51 -5.70 14.28
C TYR A 89 -24.89 -7.03 13.63
N HIS A 90 -26.16 -7.43 13.77
CA HIS A 90 -26.71 -8.62 13.13
C HIS A 90 -27.08 -8.36 11.66
N ASP A 91 -27.32 -7.09 11.30
CA ASP A 91 -27.58 -6.64 9.94
C ASP A 91 -26.42 -5.77 9.41
N LEU A 92 -25.77 -6.25 8.35
CA LEU A 92 -24.67 -5.56 7.68
C LEU A 92 -25.13 -4.29 6.94
N ARG A 93 -26.38 -4.24 6.47
CA ARG A 93 -26.94 -3.03 5.84
C ARG A 93 -27.07 -1.92 6.88
N TYR A 94 -27.63 -2.25 8.04
CA TYR A 94 -27.72 -1.30 9.15
C TYR A 94 -26.33 -0.86 9.64
N PHE A 95 -25.35 -1.77 9.71
CA PHE A 95 -23.97 -1.39 10.02
C PHE A 95 -23.39 -0.41 9.00
N SER A 96 -23.62 -0.64 7.71
CA SER A 96 -23.15 0.26 6.63
C SER A 96 -23.77 1.65 6.75
N LEU A 97 -25.07 1.73 7.07
CA LEU A 97 -25.75 3.01 7.32
C LEU A 97 -25.15 3.75 8.53
N LYS A 98 -24.78 3.03 9.60
CA LYS A 98 -24.11 3.61 10.77
C LYS A 98 -22.70 4.10 10.46
N ILE A 99 -21.97 3.40 9.59
CA ILE A 99 -20.68 3.87 9.08
C ILE A 99 -20.88 5.18 8.32
N ILE A 100 -21.78 5.21 7.32
CA ILE A 100 -22.05 6.40 6.51
C ILE A 100 -22.42 7.58 7.42
N GLN A 101 -23.41 7.40 8.30
CA GLN A 101 -23.82 8.42 9.28
C GLN A 101 -22.65 9.01 10.08
N ALA A 102 -21.65 8.20 10.44
CA ALA A 102 -20.50 8.66 11.22
C ALA A 102 -19.47 9.49 10.44
N PHE A 103 -19.53 9.48 9.10
CA PHE A 103 -18.60 10.22 8.22
C PHE A 103 -19.27 11.34 7.42
N THR A 104 -20.61 11.43 7.40
CA THR A 104 -21.36 12.51 6.72
C THR A 104 -21.72 13.69 7.64
N ASN A 105 -21.45 13.60 8.94
CA ASN A 105 -21.66 14.67 9.93
C ASN A 105 -20.38 15.47 10.17
#